data_AF-A0A2G8JPS4-F1
#
_entry.id   AF-A0A2G8JPS4-F1
#
_cell.length_a   1.000
_cell.length_b   1.000
_cell.length_c   1.000
_cell.angle_alpha   90.00
_cell.angle_beta   90.00
_cell.angle_gamma   90.00
#
_symmetry.space_group_name_H-M   'P 1'
#
loop_
_entity.id
_entity.type
_entity.pdbx_description
1 polymer ?
#
loop_
_entity_poly.entity_id
_entity_poly.type
_entity_poly.pdbx_seq_one_letter_code
_entity_poly.pdbx_strand_id
1 'polypeptide(L)'
;MEGLQKRLRVPRSEVWLGNEKVAFLTNQKQYQLRLEFQKAAGQSYYVTYDNFRISDEWGQYSLSSLGSYRGTPNSNIEWCPANEIFTNETCERRCEDPETCVSSTSLAKPERCACVGDYMILEGNCIPQNKCLCFAADKGGVLRCSDDATCDERNGVHRCYCNDGYEGDGVECTREVIPKDCNDLPTEGTRDGVYTIYPDNWPNGIQVYCEMESNGGGWTVFQRRSSAAVPFYRGWSEYKNGFGNLSQDHWLGNKYIHDITNQKTYELRIDLRDSGSTPYYALYSSFSISDNSDKYRLSIGSYSGDAGLYMPSFRILTTTSIKIYFKLHIFYELKVR
;
A
#
# COMPACT_ATOMS: atom_id res chain seq x y z
N MET A 1 -33.63 -5.15 -11.55
CA MET A 1 -34.49 -3.94 -11.55
C MET A 1 -33.61 -2.78 -11.98
N GLU A 2 -34.16 -1.92 -12.83
CA GLU A 2 -33.54 -0.76 -13.50
C GLU A 2 -32.49 -1.10 -14.59
N GLY A 3 -32.71 -0.58 -15.80
CA GLY A 3 -31.76 -0.68 -16.90
C GLY A 3 -32.33 -1.13 -18.24
N LEU A 4 -33.47 -0.60 -18.69
CA LEU A 4 -33.89 -0.61 -20.11
C LEU A 4 -34.94 0.48 -20.35
N GLN A 5 -34.52 1.75 -20.22
CA GLN A 5 -35.24 2.87 -20.85
C GLN A 5 -34.38 3.39 -22.01
N LYS A 6 -34.74 3.03 -23.24
CA LYS A 6 -34.51 3.87 -24.41
C LYS A 6 -35.49 3.53 -25.54
N ARG A 7 -36.57 4.34 -25.55
CA ARG A 7 -37.36 4.79 -26.71
C ARG A 7 -37.77 3.73 -27.75
N LEU A 8 -38.70 2.86 -27.38
CA LEU A 8 -39.80 2.53 -28.27
C LEU A 8 -40.93 3.54 -28.02
N ARG A 9 -41.63 4.01 -29.05
CA ARG A 9 -42.88 4.77 -28.84
C ARG A 9 -43.85 3.81 -28.15
N VAL A 10 -44.01 3.95 -26.85
CA VAL A 10 -44.84 3.07 -26.01
C VAL A 10 -46.33 3.41 -26.23
N PRO A 11 -47.16 2.51 -26.79
CA PRO A 11 -48.60 2.67 -26.75
C PRO A 11 -49.11 2.43 -25.32
N ARG A 12 -50.20 3.10 -24.94
CA ARG A 12 -50.74 3.27 -23.58
C ARG A 12 -51.24 2.01 -22.83
N SER A 13 -50.80 0.79 -23.13
CA SER A 13 -51.28 -0.40 -22.39
C SER A 13 -50.32 -1.58 -22.45
N GLU A 14 -49.22 -1.52 -21.70
CA GLU A 14 -48.49 -2.72 -21.30
C GLU A 14 -48.74 -2.98 -19.82
N VAL A 15 -49.50 -4.03 -19.52
CA VAL A 15 -49.74 -4.52 -18.15
C VAL A 15 -48.80 -5.69 -17.93
N TRP A 16 -47.71 -5.48 -17.19
CA TRP A 16 -46.89 -6.59 -16.73
C TRP A 16 -47.56 -7.26 -15.54
N LEU A 17 -47.89 -8.55 -15.67
CA LEU A 17 -48.63 -9.30 -14.64
C LEU A 17 -47.76 -9.61 -13.39
N GLY A 18 -46.44 -9.48 -13.50
CA GLY A 18 -45.47 -9.86 -12.47
C GLY A 18 -44.97 -11.30 -12.64
N ASN A 19 -43.67 -11.52 -12.43
CA ASN A 19 -42.99 -12.78 -12.75
C ASN A 19 -43.59 -13.98 -12.01
N GLU A 20 -43.91 -13.81 -10.73
CA GLU A 20 -44.52 -14.84 -9.88
C GLU A 20 -45.86 -15.33 -10.45
N LYS A 21 -46.73 -14.41 -10.88
CA LYS A 21 -48.03 -14.75 -11.45
C LYS A 21 -47.92 -15.41 -12.81
N VAL A 22 -46.96 -14.98 -13.64
CA VAL A 22 -46.72 -15.62 -14.95
C VAL A 22 -46.14 -17.02 -14.79
N ALA A 23 -45.21 -17.22 -13.85
CA ALA A 23 -44.70 -18.55 -13.50
C ALA A 23 -45.81 -19.48 -13.00
N PHE A 24 -46.66 -19.00 -12.10
CA PHE A 24 -47.81 -19.77 -11.62
C PHE A 24 -48.76 -20.17 -12.76
N LEU A 25 -49.14 -19.23 -13.63
CA LEU A 25 -50.05 -19.50 -14.75
C LEU A 25 -49.45 -20.48 -15.76
N THR A 26 -48.23 -20.21 -16.21
CA THR A 26 -47.56 -21.05 -17.21
C THR A 26 -47.29 -22.45 -16.71
N ASN A 27 -47.22 -22.69 -15.40
CA ASN A 27 -47.11 -24.03 -14.82
C ASN A 27 -48.45 -24.78 -14.68
N GLN A 28 -49.59 -24.09 -14.77
CA GLN A 28 -50.91 -24.71 -14.62
C GLN A 28 -51.59 -25.14 -15.92
N LYS A 29 -51.38 -24.40 -17.01
CA LYS A 29 -51.99 -24.69 -18.31
C LYS A 29 -51.01 -24.44 -19.44
N GLN A 30 -51.35 -24.91 -20.63
CA GLN A 30 -50.60 -24.61 -21.84
C GLN A 30 -50.97 -23.21 -22.33
N TYR A 31 -49.98 -22.32 -22.37
CA TYR A 31 -50.11 -20.98 -22.92
C TYR A 31 -49.22 -20.85 -24.16
N GLN A 32 -49.63 -19.98 -25.08
CA GLN A 32 -48.80 -19.54 -26.20
C GLN A 32 -48.13 -18.21 -25.85
N LEU A 33 -46.82 -18.13 -26.07
CA LEU A 33 -46.10 -16.87 -26.07
C LEU A 33 -46.03 -16.37 -27.51
N ARG A 34 -46.72 -15.28 -27.81
CA ARG A 34 -46.65 -14.60 -29.10
C ARG A 34 -45.83 -13.33 -28.98
N LEU A 35 -44.73 -13.25 -29.71
CA LEU A 35 -43.91 -12.05 -29.83
C LEU A 35 -44.15 -11.45 -31.21
N GLU A 36 -44.53 -10.18 -31.25
CA GLU A 36 -44.76 -9.42 -32.47
C GLU A 36 -43.65 -8.38 -32.63
N PHE A 37 -43.00 -8.37 -33.79
CA PHE A 37 -41.90 -7.48 -34.13
C PHE A 37 -42.32 -6.58 -35.28
N GLN A 38 -41.87 -5.34 -35.27
CA GLN A 38 -42.04 -4.41 -36.38
C GLN A 38 -40.68 -3.84 -36.78
N LYS A 39 -40.25 -4.07 -38.02
CA LYS A 39 -39.04 -3.44 -38.56
C LYS A 39 -39.28 -1.94 -38.78
N ALA A 40 -38.20 -1.16 -38.77
CA ALA A 40 -38.24 0.27 -39.09
C ALA A 40 -38.86 0.58 -40.47
N ALA A 41 -38.77 -0.37 -41.42
CA ALA A 41 -39.40 -0.29 -42.74
C ALA A 41 -40.92 -0.62 -42.75
N GLY A 42 -41.55 -0.80 -41.59
CA GLY A 42 -42.99 -1.05 -41.44
C GLY A 42 -43.43 -2.52 -41.56
N GLN A 43 -42.51 -3.44 -41.90
CA GLN A 43 -42.83 -4.86 -42.00
C GLN A 43 -42.95 -5.51 -40.61
N SER A 44 -44.09 -6.15 -40.34
CA SER A 44 -44.33 -6.88 -39.10
C SER A 44 -44.06 -8.37 -39.24
N TYR A 45 -43.44 -8.97 -38.24
CA TYR A 45 -43.21 -10.42 -38.12
C TYR A 45 -43.72 -10.88 -36.77
N TYR A 46 -44.09 -12.14 -36.65
CA TYR A 46 -44.43 -12.71 -35.35
C TYR A 46 -43.77 -14.07 -35.19
N VAL A 47 -43.45 -14.39 -33.94
CA VAL A 47 -43.10 -15.75 -33.52
C VAL A 47 -44.06 -16.18 -32.43
N THR A 48 -44.49 -17.44 -32.51
CA THR A 48 -45.27 -18.10 -31.48
C THR A 48 -44.51 -19.29 -30.94
N TYR A 49 -44.47 -19.39 -29.62
CA TYR A 49 -43.93 -20.51 -28.87
C TYR A 49 -45.07 -21.19 -28.12
N ASP A 50 -45.29 -22.47 -28.42
CA ASP A 50 -46.32 -23.27 -27.78
C ASP A 50 -45.81 -23.85 -26.46
N ASN A 51 -46.60 -23.79 -25.39
CA ASN A 51 -46.30 -24.46 -24.11
C ASN A 51 -44.99 -24.00 -23.45
N PHE A 52 -44.68 -22.70 -23.53
CA PHE A 52 -43.55 -22.15 -22.80
C PHE A 52 -43.79 -22.23 -21.28
N ARG A 53 -42.69 -22.37 -20.52
CA ARG A 53 -42.72 -22.51 -19.05
C ARG A 53 -41.72 -21.56 -18.42
N ILE A 54 -42.16 -20.82 -17.42
CA ILE A 54 -41.28 -20.01 -16.57
C ILE A 54 -41.06 -20.77 -15.26
N SER A 55 -39.81 -20.85 -14.82
CA SER A 55 -39.48 -21.47 -13.54
C SER A 55 -40.01 -20.65 -12.36
N ASP A 56 -40.05 -21.26 -11.19
CA ASP A 56 -40.43 -20.59 -9.95
C ASP A 56 -39.27 -19.72 -9.40
N GLU A 57 -39.42 -19.28 -8.16
CA GLU A 57 -38.42 -18.44 -7.47
C GLU A 57 -37.05 -19.13 -7.36
N TRP A 58 -37.01 -20.47 -7.27
CA TRP A 58 -35.77 -21.22 -7.18
C TRP A 58 -35.03 -21.25 -8.51
N GLY A 59 -35.77 -21.32 -9.63
CA GLY A 59 -35.21 -21.15 -10.97
C GLY A 59 -35.02 -19.67 -11.38
N GLN A 60 -35.19 -18.75 -10.44
CA GLN A 60 -35.10 -17.29 -10.64
C GLN A 60 -36.01 -16.76 -11.74
N TYR A 61 -37.18 -17.38 -11.93
CA TYR A 61 -38.13 -17.01 -12.99
C TYR A 61 -37.53 -17.01 -14.40
N SER A 62 -36.53 -17.87 -14.62
CA SER A 62 -35.95 -18.12 -15.93
C SER A 62 -36.90 -18.88 -16.85
N LEU A 63 -36.70 -18.72 -18.16
CA LEU A 63 -37.45 -19.46 -19.15
C LEU A 63 -36.98 -20.93 -19.19
N SER A 64 -37.73 -21.79 -18.51
CA SER A 64 -37.40 -23.22 -18.37
C SER A 64 -37.67 -24.04 -19.64
N SER A 65 -38.60 -23.61 -20.50
CA SER A 65 -38.87 -24.24 -21.79
C SER A 65 -39.60 -23.28 -22.73
N LEU A 66 -39.31 -23.39 -24.03
CA LEU A 66 -39.95 -22.62 -25.11
C LEU A 66 -40.89 -23.47 -25.99
N GLY A 67 -40.98 -24.78 -25.75
CA GLY A 67 -41.76 -25.71 -26.57
C GLY A 67 -41.55 -25.57 -28.08
N SER A 68 -42.61 -25.73 -28.88
CA SER A 68 -42.51 -25.76 -30.35
C SER A 68 -42.66 -24.38 -30.98
N TYR A 69 -41.75 -24.06 -31.91
CA TYR A 69 -41.75 -22.82 -32.68
C TYR A 69 -42.74 -22.88 -33.85
N ARG A 70 -43.53 -21.82 -34.04
CA ARG A 70 -44.25 -21.51 -35.29
C ARG A 70 -44.08 -20.03 -35.64
N GLY A 71 -43.75 -19.72 -36.88
CA GLY A 71 -43.52 -18.34 -37.34
C GLY A 71 -43.05 -18.26 -38.80
N THR A 72 -42.76 -17.05 -39.27
CA THR A 72 -42.25 -16.81 -40.64
C THR A 72 -40.96 -17.58 -40.92
N PRO A 73 -40.81 -18.27 -42.08
CA PRO A 73 -39.57 -18.93 -42.45
C PRO A 73 -38.44 -17.90 -42.61
N ASN A 74 -37.22 -18.24 -42.17
CA ASN A 74 -35.98 -17.44 -42.19
C ASN A 74 -35.77 -16.36 -41.10
N SER A 75 -36.59 -16.29 -40.05
CA SER A 75 -36.21 -15.55 -38.84
C SER A 75 -35.49 -16.47 -37.84
N ASN A 76 -34.26 -16.89 -38.14
CA ASN A 76 -33.37 -17.44 -37.12
C ASN A 76 -33.01 -16.30 -36.17
N ILE A 77 -33.72 -16.21 -35.06
CA ILE A 77 -33.39 -15.29 -33.97
C ILE A 77 -32.12 -15.85 -33.31
N GLU A 78 -31.01 -15.16 -33.50
CA GLU A 78 -29.74 -15.45 -32.83
C GLU A 78 -29.81 -14.80 -31.44
N TRP A 79 -29.77 -15.63 -30.39
CA TRP A 79 -29.76 -15.16 -29.01
C TRP A 79 -28.31 -14.99 -28.55
N CYS A 80 -28.07 -13.92 -27.80
CA CYS A 80 -26.79 -13.77 -27.14
C CYS A 80 -26.64 -14.79 -26.01
N PRO A 81 -25.40 -15.28 -25.78
CA PRO A 81 -25.06 -15.99 -24.54
C PRO A 81 -25.51 -15.22 -23.30
N ALA A 82 -25.65 -15.94 -22.18
CA ALA A 82 -26.01 -15.31 -20.91
C ALA A 82 -25.05 -14.16 -20.57
N ASN A 83 -25.60 -13.03 -20.11
CA ASN A 83 -24.87 -11.81 -19.74
C ASN A 83 -24.20 -11.04 -20.90
N GLU A 84 -24.47 -11.41 -22.16
CA GLU A 84 -24.15 -10.61 -23.34
C GLU A 84 -25.41 -9.90 -23.84
N ILE A 85 -25.23 -8.71 -24.43
CA ILE A 85 -26.33 -8.02 -25.13
C ILE A 85 -26.01 -7.82 -26.60
N PHE A 86 -27.04 -7.88 -27.43
CA PHE A 86 -26.93 -7.61 -28.85
C PHE A 86 -26.77 -6.10 -29.05
N THR A 87 -25.61 -5.67 -29.52
CA THR A 87 -25.23 -4.26 -29.60
C THR A 87 -24.37 -3.98 -30.83
N ASN A 88 -24.32 -2.71 -31.23
CA ASN A 88 -23.37 -2.17 -32.20
C ASN A 88 -22.18 -1.44 -31.52
N GLU A 89 -22.13 -1.46 -30.19
CA GLU A 89 -21.02 -0.93 -29.42
C GLU A 89 -19.76 -1.78 -29.66
N THR A 90 -18.65 -1.10 -29.92
CA THR A 90 -17.35 -1.74 -30.18
C THR A 90 -16.49 -1.85 -28.93
N CYS A 91 -16.98 -1.37 -27.79
CA CYS A 91 -16.20 -1.14 -26.60
C CYS A 91 -16.54 -2.10 -25.47
N GLU A 92 -15.73 -3.13 -25.30
CA GLU A 92 -15.86 -4.10 -24.22
C GLU A 92 -14.74 -3.87 -23.20
N ARG A 93 -15.04 -4.05 -21.90
CA ARG A 93 -14.08 -3.85 -20.80
C ARG A 93 -13.70 -5.17 -20.17
N ARG A 94 -12.47 -5.26 -19.67
CA ARG A 94 -11.96 -6.44 -18.94
C ARG A 94 -11.86 -6.12 -17.46
N CYS A 95 -12.01 -7.13 -16.60
CA CYS A 95 -11.77 -6.92 -15.17
C CYS A 95 -10.30 -6.56 -14.88
N GLU A 96 -9.32 -7.04 -15.67
CA GLU A 96 -7.90 -6.71 -15.45
C GLU A 96 -7.52 -5.28 -15.92
N ASP A 97 -8.37 -4.67 -16.74
CA ASP A 97 -8.21 -3.33 -17.29
C ASP A 97 -9.59 -2.72 -17.62
N PRO A 98 -10.29 -2.16 -16.62
CA PRO A 98 -11.64 -1.63 -16.78
C PRO A 98 -11.68 -0.32 -17.57
N GLU A 99 -10.56 0.39 -17.66
CA GLU A 99 -10.49 1.68 -18.36
C GLU A 99 -10.22 1.51 -19.85
N THR A 100 -9.46 0.48 -20.23
CA THR A 100 -9.15 0.24 -21.63
C THR A 100 -10.29 -0.46 -22.36
N CYS A 101 -10.70 0.20 -23.43
CA CYS A 101 -11.67 -0.31 -24.38
C CYS A 101 -11.04 -1.37 -25.30
N VAL A 102 -11.54 -2.61 -25.26
CA VAL A 102 -11.14 -3.64 -26.22
C VAL A 102 -11.95 -3.45 -27.49
N SER A 103 -11.37 -2.76 -28.47
CA SER A 103 -11.97 -2.64 -29.80
C SER A 103 -11.75 -3.92 -30.60
N SER A 104 -12.83 -4.59 -30.99
CA SER A 104 -12.79 -5.75 -31.89
C SER A 104 -12.40 -5.32 -33.31
N THR A 105 -11.24 -5.76 -33.80
CA THR A 105 -10.69 -5.41 -35.12
C THR A 105 -11.35 -6.15 -36.31
N SER A 106 -12.55 -6.70 -36.17
CA SER A 106 -13.24 -7.48 -37.21
C SER A 106 -14.54 -6.81 -37.67
N LEU A 107 -14.39 -5.75 -38.47
CA LEU A 107 -15.44 -5.03 -39.20
C LEU A 107 -16.10 -5.87 -40.32
N ALA A 108 -16.66 -7.03 -39.98
CA ALA A 108 -17.45 -7.84 -40.92
C ALA A 108 -18.95 -7.82 -40.62
N LYS A 109 -19.38 -7.50 -39.38
CA LYS A 109 -20.79 -7.33 -38.99
C LYS A 109 -20.94 -6.21 -37.94
N PRO A 110 -21.84 -5.23 -38.15
CA PRO A 110 -22.00 -4.09 -37.24
C PRO A 110 -22.78 -4.41 -35.95
N GLU A 111 -23.43 -5.56 -35.86
CA GLU A 111 -24.23 -5.97 -34.70
C GLU A 111 -23.76 -7.36 -34.22
N ARG A 112 -23.42 -7.47 -32.93
CA ARG A 112 -22.98 -8.72 -32.29
C ARG A 112 -23.41 -8.77 -30.82
N CYS A 113 -23.22 -9.92 -30.20
CA CYS A 113 -23.28 -10.06 -28.75
C CYS A 113 -21.96 -9.59 -28.12
N ALA A 114 -22.05 -8.75 -27.09
CA ALA A 114 -20.90 -8.18 -26.40
C ALA A 114 -21.20 -7.89 -24.92
N CYS A 115 -20.15 -7.90 -24.07
CA CYS A 115 -20.26 -7.44 -22.68
C CYS A 115 -20.21 -5.90 -22.64
N VAL A 116 -21.36 -5.24 -22.44
CA VAL A 116 -21.41 -3.76 -22.35
C VAL A 116 -22.23 -3.29 -21.15
N GLY A 117 -22.08 -2.01 -20.80
CA GLY A 117 -22.68 -1.43 -19.60
C GLY A 117 -21.94 -1.87 -18.33
N ASP A 118 -22.67 -2.39 -17.35
CA ASP A 118 -22.15 -2.84 -16.04
C ASP A 118 -21.56 -4.27 -16.08
N TYR A 119 -21.30 -4.82 -17.27
CA TYR A 119 -20.71 -6.15 -17.45
C TYR A 119 -19.29 -6.04 -18.00
N MET A 120 -18.39 -6.87 -17.47
CA MET A 120 -16.99 -6.93 -17.84
C MET A 120 -16.56 -8.37 -18.15
N ILE A 121 -15.52 -8.51 -18.97
CA ILE A 121 -14.93 -9.79 -19.35
C ILE A 121 -13.95 -10.22 -18.25
N LEU A 122 -14.17 -11.42 -17.68
CA LEU A 122 -13.20 -12.13 -16.84
C LEU A 122 -13.02 -13.55 -17.39
N GLU A 123 -11.79 -13.93 -17.74
CA GLU A 123 -11.47 -15.26 -18.30
C GLU A 123 -12.36 -15.69 -19.49
N GLY A 124 -12.88 -14.72 -20.26
CA GLY A 124 -13.76 -14.97 -21.41
C GLY A 124 -15.26 -15.03 -21.11
N ASN A 125 -15.70 -14.82 -19.86
CA ASN A 125 -17.11 -14.73 -19.48
C ASN A 125 -17.52 -13.29 -19.16
N CYS A 126 -18.74 -12.88 -19.55
CA CYS A 126 -19.32 -11.62 -19.09
C CYS A 126 -19.86 -11.78 -17.67
N ILE A 127 -19.31 -11.01 -16.74
CA ILE A 127 -19.78 -10.94 -15.35
C ILE A 127 -20.13 -9.49 -14.97
N PRO A 128 -21.06 -9.28 -14.02
CA PRO A 128 -21.31 -7.96 -13.46
C PRO A 128 -20.03 -7.34 -12.88
N GLN A 129 -19.83 -6.03 -13.03
CA GLN A 129 -18.64 -5.29 -12.59
C GLN A 129 -18.33 -5.47 -11.09
N ASN A 130 -19.36 -5.61 -10.26
CA ASN A 130 -19.22 -5.86 -8.82
C ASN A 130 -18.74 -7.27 -8.47
N LYS A 131 -18.60 -8.14 -9.48
CA LYS A 131 -17.98 -9.47 -9.37
C LYS A 131 -16.56 -9.51 -9.95
N CYS A 132 -16.08 -8.41 -10.55
CA CYS A 132 -14.65 -8.29 -10.82
C CYS A 132 -13.89 -8.17 -9.49
N LEU A 133 -12.75 -8.84 -9.38
CA LEU A 133 -11.86 -8.70 -8.23
C LEU A 133 -11.41 -7.23 -8.11
N CYS A 134 -11.29 -6.71 -6.89
CA CYS A 134 -10.79 -5.35 -6.58
C CYS A 134 -11.66 -4.18 -7.07
N PHE A 135 -12.97 -4.38 -7.19
CA PHE A 135 -13.92 -3.31 -7.51
C PHE A 135 -14.09 -2.32 -6.33
N ALA A 136 -13.68 -1.07 -6.54
CA ALA A 136 -13.87 0.02 -5.60
C ALA A 136 -15.14 0.81 -5.97
N ALA A 137 -16.23 0.54 -5.26
CA ALA A 137 -17.54 1.13 -5.51
C ALA A 137 -17.57 2.66 -5.41
N ASP A 138 -16.67 3.25 -4.61
CA ASP A 138 -16.49 4.69 -4.45
C ASP A 138 -15.77 5.36 -5.63
N LYS A 139 -14.92 4.62 -6.35
CA LYS A 139 -14.22 5.10 -7.56
C LYS A 139 -14.89 4.66 -8.87
N GLY A 140 -15.90 3.78 -8.82
CA GLY A 140 -16.67 3.35 -9.99
C GLY A 140 -15.91 2.43 -10.94
N GLY A 141 -14.94 1.65 -10.44
CA GLY A 141 -14.11 0.78 -11.29
C GLY A 141 -13.26 -0.25 -10.53
N VAL A 142 -12.54 -1.10 -11.29
CA VAL A 142 -11.61 -2.10 -10.77
C VAL A 142 -10.22 -1.48 -10.55
N LEU A 143 -9.66 -1.63 -9.35
CA LEU A 143 -8.34 -1.10 -9.02
C LEU A 143 -7.23 -2.08 -9.42
N ARG A 144 -6.15 -1.54 -9.99
CA ARG A 144 -4.84 -2.21 -9.99
C ARG A 144 -4.15 -1.91 -8.67
N CYS A 145 -3.95 -2.94 -7.85
CA CYS A 145 -3.21 -2.80 -6.60
C CYS A 145 -1.71 -2.59 -6.87
N SER A 146 -1.02 -1.96 -5.91
CA SER A 146 0.44 -1.94 -5.88
C SER A 146 1.01 -3.36 -5.87
N ASP A 147 2.23 -3.56 -6.36
CA ASP A 147 2.97 -4.82 -6.21
C ASP A 147 3.17 -5.19 -4.73
N ASP A 148 3.17 -4.18 -3.84
CA ASP A 148 3.27 -4.33 -2.37
C ASP A 148 1.89 -4.34 -1.67
N ALA A 149 0.81 -4.64 -2.40
CA ALA A 149 -0.54 -4.74 -1.86
C ALA A 149 -1.22 -6.04 -2.26
N THR A 150 -2.14 -6.47 -1.40
CA THR A 150 -3.05 -7.59 -1.67
C THR A 150 -4.48 -7.08 -1.81
N CYS A 151 -5.18 -7.61 -2.81
CA CYS A 151 -6.61 -7.38 -2.96
C CYS A 151 -7.38 -8.34 -2.06
N ASP A 152 -8.11 -7.79 -1.09
CA ASP A 152 -8.77 -8.57 -0.04
C ASP A 152 -10.15 -7.99 0.28
N GLU A 153 -10.99 -8.77 0.99
CA GLU A 153 -12.27 -8.32 1.52
C GLU A 153 -12.16 -8.07 3.03
N ARG A 154 -12.36 -6.82 3.46
CA ARG A 154 -12.45 -6.50 4.90
C ARG A 154 -13.73 -5.72 5.16
N ASN A 155 -14.55 -6.19 6.10
CA ASN A 155 -15.85 -5.59 6.46
C ASN A 155 -16.81 -5.41 5.27
N GLY A 156 -16.84 -6.34 4.31
CA GLY A 156 -17.69 -6.24 3.12
C GLY A 156 -17.16 -5.29 2.03
N VAL A 157 -15.92 -4.79 2.16
CA VAL A 157 -15.28 -3.90 1.19
C VAL A 157 -14.10 -4.62 0.53
N HIS A 158 -14.27 -4.93 -0.75
CA HIS A 158 -13.19 -5.40 -1.62
C HIS A 158 -12.35 -4.21 -2.09
N ARG A 159 -11.08 -4.16 -1.67
CA ARG A 159 -10.12 -3.14 -2.13
C ARG A 159 -8.70 -3.66 -1.98
N CYS A 160 -7.76 -2.87 -2.49
CA CYS A 160 -6.35 -3.09 -2.23
C CYS A 160 -6.00 -2.69 -0.79
N TYR A 161 -5.22 -3.53 -0.12
CA TYR A 161 -4.63 -3.28 1.19
C TYR A 161 -3.13 -3.51 1.09
N CYS A 162 -2.32 -2.56 1.59
CA CYS A 162 -0.87 -2.73 1.62
C CYS A 162 -0.48 -3.95 2.47
N ASN A 163 0.58 -4.63 2.05
CA ASN A 163 1.16 -5.75 2.77
C ASN A 163 1.79 -5.29 4.10
N ASP A 164 2.04 -6.22 5.01
CA ASP A 164 2.64 -5.91 6.31
C ASP A 164 3.97 -5.15 6.15
N GLY A 165 4.12 -4.05 6.89
CA GLY A 165 5.27 -3.15 6.79
C GLY A 165 5.17 -2.11 5.66
N TYR A 166 4.01 -1.98 5.04
CA TYR A 166 3.70 -0.92 4.08
C TYR A 166 2.42 -0.17 4.49
N GLU A 167 2.42 1.14 4.29
CA GLU A 167 1.27 2.02 4.52
C GLU A 167 0.86 2.70 3.21
N GLY A 168 -0.44 3.02 3.08
CA GLY A 168 -0.97 3.69 1.90
C GLY A 168 -2.44 3.35 1.62
N ASP A 169 -2.92 3.68 0.42
CA ASP A 169 -4.31 3.43 0.02
C ASP A 169 -4.52 2.06 -0.66
N GLY A 170 -3.44 1.30 -0.86
CA GLY A 170 -3.41 -0.01 -1.52
C GLY A 170 -3.12 0.06 -3.02
N VAL A 171 -3.31 1.23 -3.65
CA VAL A 171 -2.86 1.50 -5.03
C VAL A 171 -1.45 2.06 -4.99
N GLU A 172 -1.17 2.94 -4.03
CA GLU A 172 0.17 3.35 -3.63
C GLU A 172 0.45 2.81 -2.23
N CYS A 173 1.51 2.02 -2.11
CA CYS A 173 2.01 1.50 -0.84
C CYS A 173 3.46 1.93 -0.68
N THR A 174 3.77 2.49 0.48
CA THR A 174 5.12 2.91 0.86
C THR A 174 5.57 2.14 2.08
N ARG A 175 6.79 1.62 2.06
CA ARG A 175 7.33 0.84 3.17
C ARG A 175 7.40 1.70 4.43
N GLU A 176 6.77 1.26 5.51
CA GLU A 176 6.90 1.86 6.83
C GLU A 176 8.33 1.60 7.31
N VAL A 177 9.21 2.59 7.14
CA VAL A 177 10.58 2.50 7.65
C VAL A 177 10.52 2.79 9.14
N ILE A 178 10.52 1.73 9.95
CA ILE A 178 10.79 1.85 11.39
C ILE A 178 12.30 2.14 11.53
N PRO A 179 12.71 3.37 11.87
CA PRO A 179 14.12 3.76 11.78
C PRO A 179 14.91 3.10 12.91
N LYS A 180 15.92 2.28 12.59
CA LYS A 180 16.75 1.64 13.62
C LYS A 180 17.79 2.60 14.21
N ASP A 181 18.10 3.65 13.45
CA ASP A 181 18.99 4.75 13.80
C ASP A 181 18.69 5.97 12.93
N CYS A 182 19.37 7.09 13.19
CA CYS A 182 19.11 8.34 12.48
C CYS A 182 19.37 8.26 10.97
N ASN A 183 20.17 7.30 10.49
CA ASN A 183 20.45 7.15 9.06
C ASN A 183 19.29 6.54 8.27
N ASP A 184 18.34 5.90 8.96
CA ASP A 184 17.13 5.36 8.35
C ASP A 184 16.01 6.42 8.23
N LEU A 185 16.19 7.60 8.83
CA LEU A 185 15.26 8.71 8.69
C LEU A 185 15.35 9.33 7.28
N PRO A 186 14.24 9.82 6.72
CA PRO A 186 14.25 10.50 5.42
C PRO A 186 15.25 11.66 5.41
N THR A 187 16.12 11.73 4.41
CA THR A 187 17.11 12.81 4.31
C THR A 187 16.48 14.14 3.87
N GLU A 188 15.40 14.09 3.09
CA GLU A 188 14.68 15.27 2.63
C GLU A 188 13.60 15.67 3.66
N GLY A 189 13.65 16.92 4.13
CA GLY A 189 12.66 17.48 5.05
C GLY A 189 12.88 17.19 6.54
N THR A 190 13.75 16.24 6.90
CA THR A 190 14.11 15.97 8.30
C THR A 190 15.19 16.93 8.78
N ARG A 191 14.97 17.56 9.94
CA ARG A 191 15.90 18.52 10.56
C ARG A 191 16.63 17.92 11.75
N ASP A 192 17.67 18.60 12.21
CA ASP A 192 18.33 18.27 13.47
C ASP A 192 17.32 18.26 14.63
N GLY A 193 17.35 17.24 15.48
CA GLY A 193 16.36 17.13 16.55
C GLY A 193 16.39 15.81 17.32
N VAL A 194 15.48 15.69 18.30
CA VAL A 194 15.31 14.45 19.05
C VAL A 194 14.25 13.58 18.38
N TYR A 195 14.62 12.36 18.02
CA TYR A 195 13.76 11.39 17.35
C TYR A 195 13.71 10.08 18.14
N THR A 196 12.65 9.32 17.95
CA THR A 196 12.54 7.94 18.43
C THR A 196 13.05 7.00 17.35
N ILE A 197 14.02 6.16 17.70
CA ILE A 197 14.56 5.08 16.86
C ILE A 197 14.31 3.72 17.53
N TYR A 198 14.35 2.63 16.75
CA TYR A 198 14.04 1.27 17.20
C TYR A 198 15.18 0.29 16.90
N PRO A 199 16.28 0.33 17.67
CA PRO A 199 17.35 -0.67 17.58
C PRO A 199 16.84 -2.10 17.88
N ASP A 200 17.56 -3.13 17.43
CA ASP A 200 17.10 -4.53 17.46
C ASP A 200 16.63 -5.04 18.84
N ASN A 201 17.23 -4.55 19.93
CA ASN A 201 16.89 -4.94 21.31
C ASN A 201 15.93 -3.97 22.02
N TRP A 202 15.36 -3.00 21.30
CA TRP A 202 14.54 -1.91 21.85
C TRP A 202 13.23 -1.73 21.06
N PRO A 203 12.28 -2.69 21.14
CA PRO A 203 11.03 -2.65 20.38
C PRO A 203 10.10 -1.50 20.78
N ASN A 204 10.25 -0.95 21.99
CA ASN A 204 9.49 0.22 22.44
C ASN A 204 10.10 1.55 21.98
N GLY A 205 11.21 1.50 21.25
CA GLY A 205 11.97 2.65 20.81
C GLY A 205 12.78 3.33 21.92
N ILE A 206 13.77 4.11 21.50
CA ILE A 206 14.58 4.98 22.36
C ILE A 206 14.72 6.36 21.72
N GLN A 207 14.81 7.40 22.54
CA GLN A 207 15.03 8.76 22.06
C GLN A 207 16.53 9.03 21.89
N VAL A 208 16.90 9.61 20.75
CA VAL A 208 18.26 10.03 20.41
C VAL A 208 18.24 11.40 19.75
N TYR A 209 19.37 12.10 19.76
CA TYR A 209 19.53 13.29 18.95
C TYR A 209 20.09 12.91 17.57
N CYS A 210 19.38 13.28 16.52
CA CYS A 210 19.80 13.09 15.14
C CYS A 210 20.32 14.41 14.56
N GLU A 211 21.54 14.37 14.01
CA GLU A 211 22.07 15.43 13.15
C GLU A 211 21.83 15.02 11.69
N MET A 212 20.92 15.73 11.03
CA MET A 212 20.41 15.43 9.69
C MET A 212 20.87 16.45 8.65
N GLU A 213 21.21 17.67 9.06
CA GLU A 213 21.52 18.77 8.13
C GLU A 213 23.03 18.90 7.85
N SER A 214 23.88 18.41 8.76
CA SER A 214 25.34 18.55 8.66
C SER A 214 26.03 17.23 8.33
N ASN A 215 27.22 17.31 7.71
CA ASN A 215 28.09 16.14 7.46
C ASN A 215 27.43 14.98 6.69
N GLY A 216 26.50 15.30 5.79
CA GLY A 216 25.72 14.32 5.01
C GLY A 216 24.53 13.70 5.75
N GLY A 217 24.22 14.17 6.95
CA GLY A 217 23.05 13.73 7.73
C GLY A 217 23.13 12.29 8.22
N GLY A 218 22.09 11.86 8.92
CA GLY A 218 21.93 10.48 9.41
C GLY A 218 22.74 10.15 10.67
N TRP A 219 23.29 11.16 11.35
CA TRP A 219 24.18 10.92 12.48
C TRP A 219 23.41 10.77 13.79
N THR A 220 23.61 9.65 14.48
CA THR A 220 23.09 9.43 15.83
C THR A 220 24.09 9.94 16.86
N VAL A 221 23.78 11.08 17.49
CA VAL A 221 24.63 11.69 18.52
C VAL A 221 24.38 10.97 19.85
N PHE A 222 25.43 10.35 20.39
CA PHE A 222 25.35 9.63 21.66
C PHE A 222 26.09 10.32 22.80
N GLN A 223 26.92 11.32 22.50
CA GLN A 223 27.49 12.20 23.50
C GLN A 223 27.70 13.61 22.95
N ARG A 224 27.27 14.62 23.70
CA ARG A 224 27.52 16.03 23.40
C ARG A 224 28.04 16.76 24.63
N ARG A 225 29.02 17.64 24.41
CA ARG A 225 29.57 18.60 25.37
C ARG A 225 29.68 19.95 24.68
N SER A 226 28.64 20.77 24.76
CA SER A 226 28.59 22.16 24.32
C SER A 226 28.66 23.16 25.49
N SER A 227 28.53 22.68 26.73
CA SER A 227 28.65 23.50 27.93
C SER A 227 29.27 22.76 29.12
N ALA A 228 29.29 23.41 30.28
CA ALA A 228 29.63 22.80 31.57
C ALA A 228 28.39 22.52 32.44
N ALA A 229 27.18 22.59 31.88
CA ALA A 229 25.92 22.52 32.62
C ALA A 229 25.63 21.12 33.20
N VAL A 230 26.03 20.07 32.49
CA VAL A 230 25.84 18.69 32.94
C VAL A 230 27.17 18.12 33.45
N PRO A 231 27.26 17.67 34.72
CA PRO A 231 28.48 17.05 35.21
C PRO A 231 28.63 15.63 34.66
N PHE A 232 29.80 15.32 34.10
CA PHE A 232 30.14 13.99 33.55
C PHE A 232 30.93 13.12 34.55
N TYR A 233 31.26 13.64 35.73
CA TYR A 233 31.79 12.82 36.82
C TYR A 233 30.66 12.03 37.48
N ARG A 234 30.27 10.91 36.84
CA ARG A 234 29.11 10.09 37.20
C ARG A 234 29.50 8.64 37.52
N GLY A 235 28.59 7.93 38.20
CA GLY A 235 28.74 6.53 38.56
C GLY A 235 28.43 5.57 37.40
N TRP A 236 28.72 4.27 37.60
CA TRP A 236 28.48 3.22 36.60
C TRP A 236 27.02 3.13 36.14
N SER A 237 26.07 3.18 37.08
CA SER A 237 24.63 3.08 36.77
C SER A 237 24.16 4.20 35.85
N GLU A 238 24.65 5.43 36.07
CA GLU A 238 24.32 6.59 35.24
C GLU A 238 24.94 6.46 33.85
N TYR A 239 26.19 6.04 33.73
CA TYR A 239 26.80 5.78 32.41
C TYR A 239 26.14 4.63 31.66
N LYS A 240 25.67 3.59 32.37
CA LYS A 240 24.93 2.49 31.77
C LYS A 240 23.58 2.95 31.20
N ASN A 241 22.86 3.81 31.92
CA ASN A 241 21.49 4.21 31.59
C ASN A 241 21.37 5.54 30.85
N GLY A 242 22.43 6.34 30.80
CA GLY A 242 22.41 7.68 30.22
C GLY A 242 22.09 8.78 31.23
N PHE A 243 22.46 10.00 30.87
CA PHE A 243 22.19 11.22 31.65
C PHE A 243 22.29 12.48 30.78
N GLY A 244 21.73 13.59 31.26
CA GLY A 244 21.73 14.88 30.58
C GLY A 244 20.47 15.11 29.75
N ASN A 245 20.55 16.00 28.76
CA ASN A 245 19.46 16.34 27.87
C ASN A 245 19.91 16.12 26.42
N LEU A 246 19.16 15.32 25.65
CA LEU A 246 19.52 14.94 24.27
C LEU A 246 19.71 16.15 23.35
N SER A 247 18.98 17.25 23.57
CA SER A 247 19.15 18.49 22.81
C SER A 247 20.34 19.34 23.27
N GLN A 248 21.01 18.95 24.37
CA GLN A 248 22.13 19.67 24.98
C GLN A 248 23.23 18.68 25.38
N ASP A 249 23.93 18.93 26.50
CA ASP A 249 24.93 18.04 27.05
C ASP A 249 24.31 16.73 27.53
N HIS A 250 24.77 15.60 26.99
CA HIS A 250 24.28 14.28 27.39
C HIS A 250 25.28 13.17 27.14
N TRP A 251 25.01 12.04 27.80
CA TRP A 251 25.52 10.72 27.50
C TRP A 251 24.30 9.82 27.26
N LEU A 252 24.20 9.19 26.09
CA LEU A 252 23.02 8.40 25.73
C LEU A 252 22.82 7.22 26.68
N GLY A 253 23.91 6.54 27.06
CA GLY A 253 23.91 5.37 27.93
C GLY A 253 24.52 4.15 27.24
N ASN A 254 25.42 3.47 27.95
CA ASN A 254 26.22 2.39 27.36
C ASN A 254 25.36 1.24 26.83
N LYS A 255 24.23 0.91 27.47
CA LYS A 255 23.36 -0.16 26.99
C LYS A 255 22.79 0.15 25.60
N TYR A 256 22.38 1.41 25.37
CA TYR A 256 21.85 1.83 24.08
C TYR A 256 22.94 1.93 23.01
N ILE A 257 24.10 2.49 23.37
CA ILE A 257 25.24 2.59 22.45
C ILE A 257 25.69 1.18 22.01
N HIS A 258 25.70 0.21 22.93
CA HIS A 258 26.00 -1.18 22.61
C HIS A 258 25.02 -1.74 21.57
N ASP A 259 23.71 -1.66 21.83
CA ASP A 259 22.71 -2.24 20.94
C ASP A 259 22.68 -1.54 19.57
N ILE A 260 22.82 -0.22 19.52
CA ILE A 260 22.95 0.53 18.27
C ILE A 260 24.18 0.03 17.50
N THR A 261 25.36 0.04 18.12
CA THR A 261 26.64 -0.17 17.40
C THR A 261 26.96 -1.63 17.06
N ASN A 262 26.13 -2.57 17.48
CA ASN A 262 26.26 -3.99 17.15
C ASN A 262 25.15 -4.50 16.21
N GLN A 263 24.21 -3.66 15.78
CA GLN A 263 23.16 -4.05 14.81
C GLN A 263 23.62 -3.98 13.34
N LYS A 264 24.64 -3.17 13.04
CA LYS A 264 25.30 -3.03 11.74
C LYS A 264 26.73 -2.50 11.94
N THR A 265 27.48 -2.31 10.86
CA THR A 265 28.79 -1.64 10.92
C THR A 265 28.57 -0.14 10.98
N TYR A 266 29.14 0.53 11.99
CA TYR A 266 29.05 1.98 12.15
C TYR A 266 30.40 2.65 12.04
N GLU A 267 30.45 3.81 11.39
CA GLU A 267 31.57 4.75 11.55
C GLU A 267 31.37 5.61 12.81
N LEU A 268 32.47 6.04 13.43
CA LEU A 268 32.44 7.02 14.52
C LEU A 268 33.03 8.33 14.03
N ARG A 269 32.28 9.42 14.22
CA ARG A 269 32.77 10.78 14.07
C ARG A 269 32.86 11.47 15.43
N ILE A 270 33.99 12.13 15.66
CA ILE A 270 34.22 12.99 16.82
C ILE A 270 34.47 14.39 16.30
N ASP A 271 33.56 15.31 16.59
CA ASP A 271 33.74 16.73 16.30
C ASP A 271 34.26 17.46 17.53
N LEU A 272 35.31 18.26 17.36
CA LEU A 272 35.98 19.04 18.41
C LEU A 272 35.84 20.52 18.08
N ARG A 273 35.43 21.31 19.07
CA ARG A 273 35.40 22.78 19.02
C ARG A 273 36.15 23.36 20.20
N ASP A 274 37.14 24.20 19.91
CA ASP A 274 37.69 25.16 20.86
C ASP A 274 37.04 26.52 20.60
N SER A 275 36.88 27.30 21.67
CA SER A 275 36.25 28.63 21.73
C SER A 275 36.86 29.70 20.79
N GLY A 276 37.95 29.40 20.09
CA GLY A 276 38.61 30.30 19.15
C GLY A 276 39.23 29.66 17.91
N SER A 277 38.96 28.38 17.62
CA SER A 277 39.54 27.68 16.45
C SER A 277 38.48 27.16 15.48
N THR A 278 38.92 26.88 14.25
CA THR A 278 38.15 26.05 13.30
C THR A 278 37.80 24.72 13.97
N PRO A 279 36.58 24.19 13.80
CA PRO A 279 36.24 22.86 14.28
C PRO A 279 37.14 21.81 13.62
N TYR A 280 37.61 20.86 14.41
CA TYR A 280 38.40 19.70 13.96
C TYR A 280 37.56 18.43 14.08
N TYR A 281 37.92 17.39 13.33
CA TYR A 281 37.23 16.12 13.42
C TYR A 281 38.18 14.91 13.39
N ALA A 282 37.73 13.83 14.03
CA ALA A 282 38.30 12.50 13.90
C ALA A 282 37.21 11.54 13.40
N LEU A 283 37.56 10.72 12.41
CA LEU A 283 36.71 9.64 11.90
C LEU A 283 37.40 8.30 12.13
N TYR A 284 36.64 7.33 12.63
CA TYR A 284 37.05 5.93 12.73
C TYR A 284 36.16 5.08 11.82
N SER A 285 36.79 4.27 10.97
CA SER A 285 36.09 3.45 9.96
C SER A 285 35.14 2.39 10.53
N SER A 286 35.31 2.04 11.80
CA SER A 286 34.38 1.19 12.55
C SER A 286 34.36 1.59 14.02
N PHE A 287 33.22 1.41 14.68
CA PHE A 287 33.04 1.63 16.11
C PHE A 287 32.01 0.68 16.67
N SER A 288 32.37 0.01 17.76
CA SER A 288 31.42 -0.74 18.57
C SER A 288 31.89 -0.81 20.01
N ILE A 289 30.95 -1.08 20.91
CA ILE A 289 31.25 -1.35 22.31
C ILE A 289 30.67 -2.71 22.68
N SER A 290 31.36 -3.48 23.52
CA SER A 290 30.85 -4.77 23.99
C SER A 290 29.72 -4.60 25.02
N ASP A 291 29.18 -5.71 25.51
CA ASP A 291 28.07 -5.67 26.47
C ASP A 291 28.51 -5.33 27.91
N ASN A 292 27.57 -5.35 28.85
CA ASN A 292 27.84 -5.10 30.26
C ASN A 292 28.74 -6.16 30.93
N SER A 293 28.75 -7.41 30.45
CA SER A 293 29.57 -8.50 31.00
C SER A 293 31.06 -8.23 30.76
N ASP A 294 31.35 -7.62 29.61
CA ASP A 294 32.68 -7.23 29.17
C ASP A 294 32.93 -5.72 29.35
N LYS A 295 32.18 -5.12 30.27
CA LYS A 295 32.33 -3.74 30.75
C LYS A 295 32.30 -2.67 29.66
N TYR A 296 31.54 -2.91 28.59
CA TYR A 296 31.44 -2.00 27.45
C TYR A 296 32.80 -1.66 26.83
N ARG A 297 33.66 -2.67 26.63
CA ARG A 297 34.97 -2.52 26.00
C ARG A 297 34.80 -1.94 24.59
N LEU A 298 35.61 -0.93 24.28
CA LEU A 298 35.63 -0.28 22.98
C LEU A 298 36.39 -1.09 21.93
N SER A 299 35.86 -1.11 20.71
CA SER A 299 36.54 -1.52 19.48
C SER A 299 36.41 -0.41 18.43
N ILE A 300 37.53 0.01 17.83
CA ILE A 300 37.59 1.06 16.81
C ILE A 300 38.47 0.65 15.63
N GLY A 301 38.08 1.13 14.44
CA GLY A 301 38.80 0.91 13.20
C GLY A 301 39.92 1.91 12.92
N SER A 302 40.24 2.06 11.63
CA SER A 302 41.29 2.96 11.16
C SER A 302 40.88 4.41 11.34
N TYR A 303 41.84 5.24 11.76
CA TYR A 303 41.67 6.68 11.96
C TYR A 303 41.83 7.47 10.65
N SER A 304 41.04 8.53 10.51
CA SER A 304 41.24 9.63 9.55
C SER A 304 40.75 10.95 10.14
N GLY A 305 41.11 12.09 9.54
CA GLY A 305 40.70 13.42 9.99
C GLY A 305 41.86 14.31 10.44
N ASP A 306 41.55 15.57 10.75
CA ASP A 306 42.50 16.65 11.03
C ASP A 306 42.74 16.91 12.53
N ALA A 307 42.02 16.20 13.40
CA ALA A 307 42.17 16.30 14.86
C ALA A 307 43.48 15.72 15.42
N GLY A 308 44.29 15.03 14.60
CA GLY A 308 45.42 14.20 15.03
C GLY A 308 46.48 14.91 15.88
N LEU A 309 46.72 16.20 15.65
CA LEU A 309 47.67 17.01 16.45
C LEU A 309 47.09 17.50 17.79
N TYR A 310 45.76 17.57 17.91
CA TYR A 310 45.02 18.00 19.11
C TYR A 310 44.49 16.83 19.95
N MET A 311 44.75 15.60 19.51
CA MET A 311 44.48 14.35 20.22
C MET A 311 45.77 13.70 20.80
N PRO A 312 46.70 14.41 21.48
CA PRO A 312 47.92 13.78 22.00
C PRO A 312 47.66 12.76 23.13
N SER A 313 46.40 12.55 23.53
CA SER A 313 46.00 11.53 24.51
C SER A 313 44.51 11.18 24.38
N PHE A 314 44.05 10.64 23.25
CA PHE A 314 42.82 9.83 23.26
C PHE A 314 43.12 8.53 24.02
N ARG A 315 43.23 8.62 25.35
CA ARG A 315 43.33 7.47 26.24
C ARG A 315 41.91 7.14 26.66
N ILE A 316 41.32 6.13 26.01
CA ILE A 316 40.21 5.40 26.64
C ILE A 316 40.82 4.75 27.87
N LEU A 317 40.51 5.24 29.06
CA LEU A 317 40.96 4.62 30.30
C LEU A 317 40.19 3.30 30.47
N THR A 318 40.78 2.23 29.96
CA THR A 318 40.26 0.85 29.95
C THR A 318 40.29 0.18 31.32
N THR A 319 39.83 0.85 32.38
CA THR A 319 39.75 0.18 33.68
C THR A 319 38.35 -0.04 34.22
N THR A 320 37.33 0.71 33.81
CA THR A 320 35.94 0.37 34.24
C THR A 320 34.80 1.02 33.48
N SER A 321 35.00 1.87 32.46
CA SER A 321 33.94 2.49 31.64
C SER A 321 34.59 3.21 30.45
N ILE A 322 33.90 3.36 29.31
CA ILE A 322 34.34 4.32 28.28
C ILE A 322 34.17 5.72 28.85
N LYS A 323 35.25 6.26 29.42
CA LYS A 323 35.35 7.66 29.79
C LYS A 323 36.30 8.33 28.83
N ILE A 324 35.74 9.13 27.94
CA ILE A 324 36.52 9.96 27.02
C ILE A 324 36.72 11.29 27.73
N TYR A 325 37.95 11.51 28.22
CA TYR A 325 38.36 12.77 28.81
C TYR A 325 39.12 13.58 27.78
N PHE A 326 38.59 14.73 27.39
CA PHE A 326 39.36 15.79 26.76
C PHE A 326 39.81 16.79 27.83
N LYS A 327 40.97 17.43 27.60
CA LYS A 327 41.52 18.48 28.47
C LYS A 327 40.44 19.55 28.72
N LEU A 328 40.36 20.06 29.95
CA LEU A 328 39.39 21.11 30.32
C LEU A 328 39.43 22.23 29.26
N HIS A 329 38.24 22.65 28.81
CA HIS A 329 37.95 23.70 27.80
C HIS A 329 37.72 23.28 26.34
N ILE A 330 37.70 21.99 26.00
CA ILE A 330 37.31 21.55 24.65
C ILE A 330 35.84 21.09 24.66
N PHE A 331 35.02 21.69 23.80
CA PHE A 331 33.67 21.22 23.47
C PHE A 331 33.75 20.14 22.41
N TYR A 332 32.94 19.09 22.54
CA TYR A 332 33.05 17.95 21.63
C TYR A 332 31.76 17.14 21.52
N GLU A 333 31.61 16.48 20.40
CA GLU A 333 30.45 15.65 20.06
C GLU A 333 30.90 14.32 19.46
N LEU A 334 30.25 13.23 19.87
CA LEU A 334 30.46 11.91 19.31
C LEU A 334 29.17 11.36 18.71
N LYS A 335 29.28 10.84 17.49
CA LYS A 335 28.15 10.35 16.72
C LYS A 335 28.53 9.18 15.82
N VAL A 336 27.55 8.31 15.57
CA VAL A 336 27.68 7.14 14.70
C VAL A 336 26.70 7.19 13.53
N ARG A 337 27.08 6.56 12.42
CA ARG A 337 26.25 6.37 11.23
C ARG A 337 26.54 5.04 10.55
#